data_AF-A0A924MZ53-F1
#
_entry.id   AF-A0A924MZ53-F1
#
_cell.length_a   1.000
_cell.length_b   1.000
_cell.length_c   1.000
_cell.angle_alpha   90.00
_cell.angle_beta   90.00
_cell.angle_gamma   90.00
#
_symmetry.space_group_name_H-M   'P 1'
#
loop_
_entity.id
_entity.type
_entity.pdbx_description
1 polymer ?
#
loop_
_entity_poly.entity_id
_entity_poly.type
_entity_poly.pdbx_seq_one_letter_code
_entity_poly.pdbx_strand_id
1 'polypeptide(L)' 'MNPLSRDEIIRMSPPERLALIGELWDSMTDAELGMSPAQQRELARRLASFDQDKSQAVTWEHLKGELAALSS' A
#
# COMPACT_ATOMS: atom_id res chain seq x y z
N MET A 1 -14.32 5.97 20.42
CA MET A 1 -13.69 4.65 20.69
C MET A 1 -12.62 4.84 21.75
N ASN A 2 -12.46 3.86 22.64
CA ASN A 2 -11.30 3.81 23.52
C ASN A 2 -10.11 3.28 22.70
N PRO A 3 -8.93 3.94 22.70
CA PRO A 3 -7.80 3.46 21.92
C PRO A 3 -7.31 2.11 22.44
N LEU A 4 -7.06 1.17 21.53
CA LEU A 4 -6.42 -0.10 21.85
C LEU A 4 -5.02 0.16 22.40
N SER A 5 -4.67 -0.49 23.50
CA SER A 5 -3.33 -0.44 24.06
C SER A 5 -2.37 -1.31 23.26
N ARG A 6 -1.08 -0.98 23.33
CA ARG A 6 -0.03 -1.77 22.70
C ARG A 6 0.02 -3.21 23.21
N ASP A 7 -0.26 -3.40 24.50
CA ASP A 7 -0.25 -4.73 25.13
C ASP A 7 -1.38 -5.62 24.62
N GLU A 8 -2.56 -5.06 24.35
CA GLU A 8 -3.68 -5.77 23.72
C GLU A 8 -3.31 -6.23 22.31
N ILE A 9 -2.66 -5.36 21.51
CA ILE A 9 -2.23 -5.70 20.14
C ILE A 9 -1.15 -6.78 20.13
N ILE A 10 -0.20 -6.75 21.08
CA ILE A 10 0.88 -7.75 21.15
C ILE A 10 0.34 -9.14 21.51
N ARG A 11 -0.72 -9.21 22.34
CA ARG A 11 -1.37 -10.47 22.74
C ARG A 11 -2.18 -11.11 21.62
N MET A 12 -2.56 -10.37 20.58
CA MET A 12 -3.21 -10.92 19.40
C MET A 12 -2.29 -11.90 18.67
N SER A 13 -2.87 -13.00 18.21
CA SER A 13 -2.23 -13.89 17.26
C SER A 13 -1.91 -13.15 15.94
N PRO A 14 -0.95 -13.64 15.13
CA PRO A 14 -0.64 -13.02 13.85
C PRO A 14 -1.87 -12.85 12.92
N PRO A 15 -2.78 -13.84 12.76
CA PRO A 15 -3.99 -13.68 11.96
C PRO A 15 -4.94 -12.60 12.47
N GLU A 16 -5.18 -12.53 13.78
CA GLU A 16 -6.05 -11.50 14.39
C GLU A 16 -5.47 -10.10 14.17
N ARG A 17 -4.14 -9.97 14.26
CA ARG A 17 -3.45 -8.71 14.02
C ARG A 17 -3.58 -8.27 12.55
N LEU A 18 -3.47 -9.20 11.62
CA LEU A 18 -3.66 -8.93 10.19
C LEU A 18 -5.12 -8.55 9.89
N ALA A 19 -6.09 -9.22 10.50
CA ALA A 19 -7.51 -8.88 10.37
C ALA A 19 -7.79 -7.46 10.90
N LEU A 20 -7.27 -7.12 12.08
CA LEU A 20 -7.37 -5.77 12.64
C LEU A 20 -6.73 -4.72 11.73
N ILE A 21 -5.55 -4.99 11.16
CA ILE A 21 -4.91 -4.08 10.20
C ILE A 21 -5.82 -3.85 8.99
N GLY A 22 -6.47 -4.90 8.47
CA GLY A 22 -7.43 -4.81 7.38
C GLY A 22 -8.63 -3.92 7.73
N GLU A 23 -9.28 -4.18 8.87
CA GLU A 23 -10.42 -3.38 9.34
C GLU A 23 -10.05 -1.91 9.55
N LEU A 24 -8.88 -1.64 10.14
CA LEU A 24 -8.39 -0.28 10.33
C LEU A 24 -8.12 0.40 9.00
N TRP A 25 -7.57 -0.33 8.03
CA TRP A 25 -7.31 0.19 6.69
C TRP A 25 -8.62 0.55 5.96
N ASP A 26 -9.62 -0.33 6.01
CA ASP A 26 -10.93 -0.10 5.37
C ASP A 26 -11.73 1.03 6.05
N SER A 27 -11.42 1.34 7.30
CA SER A 27 -12.05 2.45 8.03
C SER A 27 -11.55 3.83 7.62
N MET A 28 -10.40 3.92 6.93
CA MET A 28 -9.81 5.20 6.51
C MET A 28 -10.55 5.77 5.29
N THR A 29 -10.77 7.08 5.30
CA THR A 29 -11.39 7.81 4.18
C THR A 29 -10.40 8.77 3.52
N ASP A 30 -10.58 9.01 2.21
CA ASP A 30 -9.74 9.95 1.45
C ASP A 30 -9.71 11.36 2.05
N ALA A 31 -10.78 11.76 2.75
CA ALA A 31 -10.88 13.05 3.42
C ALA A 31 -9.89 13.22 4.57
N GLU A 32 -9.49 12.12 5.23
CA GLU A 32 -8.57 12.13 6.37
C GLU A 32 -7.11 12.18 5.94
N LEU A 33 -6.81 11.87 4.67
CA LEU A 33 -5.45 11.77 4.14
C LEU A 33 -4.86 13.13 3.70
N GLY A 34 -5.64 14.22 3.74
CA GLY A 34 -5.14 15.58 3.51
C GLY A 34 -4.45 15.79 2.16
N MET A 35 -4.92 15.10 1.11
CA MET A 35 -4.26 15.12 -0.19
C MET A 35 -4.43 16.44 -0.92
N SER A 36 -3.32 17.02 -1.40
CA SER A 36 -3.37 18.21 -2.26
C SER A 36 -4.09 17.91 -3.59
N PRO A 37 -4.71 18.93 -4.23
CA PRO A 37 -5.34 18.74 -5.54
C PRO A 37 -4.39 18.18 -6.62
N ALA A 38 -3.08 18.48 -6.52
CA ALA A 38 -2.08 17.95 -7.44
C ALA A 38 -1.88 16.43 -7.27
N GLN A 39 -1.83 15.95 -6.02
CA GLN A 39 -1.71 14.52 -5.72
C GLN A 39 -2.97 13.75 -6.16
N GLN A 40 -4.16 14.29 -5.91
CA GLN A 40 -5.42 13.67 -6.34
C GLN A 40 -5.48 13.51 -7.88
N ARG A 41 -5.09 14.55 -8.62
CA ARG A 41 -5.01 14.48 -10.10
C ARG A 41 -4.00 13.44 -10.58
N GLU A 42 -2.83 13.35 -9.94
CA GLU A 42 -1.82 12.37 -10.33
C GLU A 42 -2.28 10.94 -10.04
N LEU A 43 -2.92 10.69 -8.89
CA LEU A 43 -3.49 9.37 -8.61
C LEU A 43 -4.59 9.00 -9.62
N ALA A 44 -5.50 9.92 -9.91
CA ALA A 44 -6.56 9.68 -10.91
C ALA A 44 -5.96 9.37 -12.30
N ARG A 45 -4.90 10.09 -12.70
CA ARG A 45 -4.17 9.83 -13.95
C ARG A 45 -3.58 8.42 -13.99
N ARG A 46 -2.91 7.99 -12.91
CA ARG A 46 -2.30 6.65 -12.81
C ARG A 46 -3.33 5.54 -12.76
N LEU A 47 -4.44 5.75 -12.06
CA LEU A 47 -5.50 4.75 -11.96
C LEU A 47 -6.16 4.53 -13.32
N ALA A 48 -6.34 5.60 -14.11
CA ALA A 48 -6.88 5.51 -15.47
C ALA A 48 -5.98 4.73 -16.44
N SER A 49 -4.65 4.77 -16.25
CA SER A 49 -3.71 4.01 -17.07
C SER A 49 -3.33 2.64 -16.49
N PHE A 50 -3.82 2.29 -15.29
CA PHE A 50 -3.33 1.14 -14.53
C PHE A 50 -3.39 -0.19 -15.30
N ASP A 51 -4.51 -0.50 -15.95
CA ASP A 51 -4.65 -1.76 -16.70
C ASP A 51 -3.67 -1.85 -17.87
N GLN A 52 -3.39 -0.73 -18.53
CA GLN A 52 -2.42 -0.66 -19.62
C GLN A 52 -0.99 -0.75 -19.07
N ASP A 53 -0.67 -0.01 -18.02
CA ASP A 53 0.64 0.02 -17.39
C ASP A 53 1.00 -1.36 -16.80
N LYS A 54 0.02 -2.10 -16.27
CA LYS A 54 0.19 -3.45 -15.73
C LYS A 54 0.72 -4.43 -16.77
N SER A 55 0.42 -4.23 -18.05
CA SER A 55 0.97 -5.07 -19.13
C SER A 55 2.48 -4.93 -19.31
N GLN A 56 3.05 -3.83 -18.80
CA GLN A 56 4.49 -3.54 -18.81
C GLN A 56 5.18 -3.91 -17.50
N ALA A 57 4.46 -4.49 -16.53
CA ALA A 57 5.04 -4.89 -15.25
C ALA A 57 6.05 -6.03 -15.44
N VAL A 58 7.22 -5.88 -14.83
CA VAL A 58 8.24 -6.94 -14.75
C VAL A 58 8.16 -7.67 -13.41
N THR A 59 8.64 -8.91 -13.36
CA THR A 59 8.76 -9.62 -12.09
C THR A 59 9.87 -9.01 -11.24
N TRP A 60 9.79 -9.23 -9.93
CA TRP A 60 10.83 -8.79 -9.01
C TRP A 60 12.18 -9.44 -9.31
N GLU A 61 12.16 -10.70 -9.73
CA GLU A 61 13.33 -11.46 -10.17
C GLU A 61 13.99 -10.82 -11.39
N HIS A 62 13.21 -10.38 -12.38
CA HIS A 62 13.71 -9.71 -13.57
C HIS A 62 14.41 -8.39 -13.21
N LEU A 63 13.74 -7.53 -12.43
CA LEU A 63 14.29 -6.25 -12.01
C LEU A 63 15.60 -6.40 -11.21
N LYS A 64 15.67 -7.37 -10.30
CA LYS A 64 16.92 -7.67 -9.56
C LYS A 64 18.06 -8.05 -10.49
N GLY A 65 17.77 -8.81 -11.56
CA GLY A 65 18.76 -9.19 -12.56
C GLY A 65 19.32 -7.99 -13.32
N GLU A 66 18.45 -7.08 -13.77
CA GLU A 66 18.86 -5.84 -14.46
C GLU A 66 19.72 -4.95 -13.56
N LEU A 67 19.31 -4.76 -12.30
CA LEU A 67 20.08 -3.94 -11.34
C LEU A 67 21.47 -4.52 -11.04
N ALA A 68 21.58 -5.85 -10.90
CA ALA A 68 22.87 -6.50 -10.70
C ALA A 68 23.79 -6.33 -11.92
N ALA A 69 23.25 -6.44 -13.13
CA ALA A 69 23.99 -6.26 -14.38
C ALA A 69 24.49 -4.82 -14.57
N LEU A 70 23.75 -3.81 -14.09
CA LEU A 70 24.15 -2.39 -14.13
C LEU A 70 25.26 -2.03 -13.13
N SER A 71 25.48 -2.87 -12.12
CA SER A 71 26.50 -2.67 -11.08
C SER A 71 27.83 -3.39 -11.32
N SER A 72 27.98 -4.06 -12.48
CA SER A 72 29.18 -4.80 -12.90
C SER A 72 29.99 -4.05 -13.94
#